data_AF-A0A6L8RSC8-F1
#
_entry.id   AF-A0A6L8RSC8-F1
#
_cell.length_a   1.000
_cell.length_b   1.000
_cell.length_c   1.000
_cell.angle_alpha   90.00
_cell.angle_beta   90.00
_cell.angle_gamma   90.00
#
_symmetry.space_group_name_H-M   'P 1'
#
loop_
_entity.id
_entity.type
_entity.pdbx_description
1 polymer ?
#
loop_
_entity_poly.entity_id
_entity_poly.type
_entity_poly.pdbx_seq_one_letter_code
_entity_poly.pdbx_strand_id
1 'polypeptide(L)'
;MARYETVLGVEVDEEIKKRAHAVMKANGMTIGGAVRRMVNLGIMEHRIPFEVTRGPAFKDVGMSDQVAEFYGISKGDFHFSGIRVGVNIRMDTAFKAEMRAFCRTMCTNPNNLVSMFLGQVAFELRMPFVD
;
A
#
# COMPACT_ATOMS: atom_id res chain seq x y z
N MET A 1 -0.47 -29.68 -5.80
CA MET A 1 -1.01 -28.65 -6.72
C MET A 1 0.10 -27.67 -7.06
N ALA A 2 0.41 -27.48 -8.34
CA ALA A 2 1.38 -26.48 -8.78
C ALA A 2 0.84 -25.08 -8.46
N ARG A 3 1.62 -24.26 -7.74
CA ARG A 3 1.29 -22.85 -7.52
C ARG A 3 1.67 -22.09 -8.78
N TYR A 4 0.69 -21.79 -9.63
CA TYR A 4 0.90 -20.89 -10.76
C TYR A 4 1.11 -19.46 -10.23
N GLU A 5 2.23 -18.86 -10.58
CA GLU A 5 2.54 -17.47 -10.26
C GLU A 5 1.77 -16.55 -11.22
N THR A 6 1.16 -15.49 -10.68
CA THR A 6 0.41 -14.49 -11.43
C THR A 6 0.78 -13.09 -10.93
N VAL A 7 0.42 -12.09 -11.71
CA VAL A 7 0.69 -10.68 -11.40
C VAL A 7 -0.64 -9.93 -11.29
N LEU A 8 -0.71 -9.03 -10.31
CA LEU A 8 -1.65 -7.92 -10.29
C LEU A 8 -0.86 -6.66 -10.67
N GLY A 9 -1.18 -6.11 -11.84
CA GLY A 9 -0.66 -4.81 -12.26
C GLY A 9 -1.58 -3.70 -11.75
N VAL A 10 -1.01 -2.73 -11.04
CA VAL A 10 -1.73 -1.57 -10.52
C VAL A 10 -1.03 -0.30 -10.98
N GLU A 11 -1.79 0.70 -11.39
CA GLU A 11 -1.24 2.03 -11.71
C GLU A 11 -1.44 2.99 -10.53
N VAL A 12 -0.35 3.61 -10.11
CA VAL A 12 -0.33 4.63 -9.05
C VAL A 12 0.46 5.83 -9.50
N ASP A 13 0.30 6.95 -8.81
CA ASP A 13 1.19 8.10 -8.99
C ASP A 13 2.63 7.74 -8.61
N GLU A 14 3.60 8.28 -9.34
CA GLU A 14 5.03 8.00 -9.13
C GLU A 14 5.48 8.38 -7.72
N GLU A 15 5.05 9.52 -7.20
CA GLU A 15 5.46 9.98 -5.87
C GLU A 15 4.83 9.09 -4.79
N ILE A 16 3.58 8.63 -4.99
CA ILE A 16 2.97 7.62 -4.12
C ILE A 16 3.80 6.35 -4.09
N LYS A 17 4.20 5.83 -5.26
CA LYS A 17 5.01 4.61 -5.34
C LYS A 17 6.33 4.79 -4.61
N LYS A 18 7.02 5.91 -4.85
CA LYS A 18 8.32 6.22 -4.26
C LYS A 18 8.23 6.30 -2.73
N ARG A 19 7.31 7.10 -2.19
CA ARG A 19 7.12 7.26 -0.74
C ARG A 19 6.69 5.95 -0.09
N ALA A 20 5.68 5.27 -0.63
CA ALA A 20 5.21 4.01 -0.06
C ALA A 20 6.30 2.92 -0.10
N HIS A 21 7.09 2.85 -1.17
CA HIS A 21 8.21 1.92 -1.25
C HIS A 21 9.27 2.20 -0.18
N ALA A 22 9.60 3.48 0.03
CA ALA A 22 10.56 3.89 1.05
C ALA A 22 10.09 3.53 2.47
N VAL A 23 8.82 3.78 2.80
CA VAL A 23 8.22 3.37 4.08
C VAL A 23 8.27 1.85 4.27
N MET A 24 7.92 1.08 3.24
CA MET A 24 7.96 -0.37 3.32
C MET A 24 9.38 -0.89 3.48
N LYS A 25 10.35 -0.31 2.77
CA LYS A 25 11.78 -0.63 2.90
C LYS A 25 12.28 -0.33 4.31
N ALA A 26 11.86 0.78 4.90
CA ALA A 26 12.16 1.12 6.31
C ALA A 26 11.64 0.08 7.30
N ASN A 27 10.52 -0.57 6.96
CA ASN A 27 9.91 -1.63 7.74
C ASN A 27 10.37 -3.04 7.34
N GLY A 28 11.42 -3.18 6.50
CA GLY A 28 11.93 -4.48 6.05
C GLY A 28 10.94 -5.27 5.16
N MET A 29 9.99 -4.58 4.52
CA MET A 29 8.93 -5.18 3.69
C MET A 29 9.05 -4.78 2.22
N THR A 30 8.56 -5.66 1.33
CA THR A 30 8.30 -5.32 -0.07
C THR A 30 6.86 -4.85 -0.26
N ILE A 31 6.56 -4.15 -1.36
CA ILE A 31 5.17 -3.78 -1.70
C ILE A 31 4.26 -5.00 -1.76
N GLY A 32 4.71 -6.09 -2.39
CA GLY A 32 3.92 -7.32 -2.45
C GLY A 32 3.69 -7.95 -1.09
N GLY A 33 4.70 -7.95 -0.20
CA GLY A 33 4.57 -8.44 1.17
C GLY A 33 3.59 -7.60 1.99
N ALA A 34 3.67 -6.27 1.88
CA ALA A 34 2.77 -5.33 2.53
C ALA A 34 1.31 -5.51 2.07
N VAL A 35 1.08 -5.63 0.75
CA VAL A 35 -0.26 -5.88 0.19
C VAL A 35 -0.80 -7.24 0.64
N ARG A 36 0.04 -8.28 0.64
CA ARG A 36 -0.36 -9.60 1.12
C ARG A 36 -0.81 -9.55 2.58
N ARG A 37 -0.05 -8.85 3.43
CA ARG A 37 -0.39 -8.66 4.84
C ARG A 37 -1.69 -7.88 5.02
N MET A 38 -1.87 -6.78 4.29
CA MET A 38 -3.10 -5.96 4.30
C MET A 38 -4.34 -6.78 3.94
N VAL A 39 -4.29 -7.56 2.86
CA VAL A 39 -5.43 -8.38 2.43
C VAL A 39 -5.72 -9.50 3.43
N ASN A 40 -4.69 -10.20 3.94
CA ASN A 40 -4.87 -11.24 4.94
C ASN A 40 -5.53 -10.70 6.21
N LEU A 41 -5.08 -9.54 6.68
CA LEU A 41 -5.66 -8.88 7.84
C LEU A 41 -7.12 -8.48 7.58
N GLY A 42 -7.41 -7.92 6.41
CA GLY A 42 -8.77 -7.54 6.06
C GLY A 42 -9.74 -8.72 5.92
N ILE A 43 -9.25 -9.86 5.41
CA ILE A 43 -10.01 -11.13 5.38
C ILE A 43 -10.31 -11.60 6.80
N MET A 44 -9.30 -11.62 7.67
CA MET A 44 -9.43 -12.07 9.06
C MET A 44 -10.39 -11.20 9.87
N GLU A 45 -10.36 -9.89 9.65
CA GLU A 45 -11.17 -8.91 10.40
C GLU A 45 -12.49 -8.58 9.71
N HIS A 46 -12.77 -9.15 8.54
CA HIS A 46 -13.94 -8.85 7.72
C HIS A 46 -14.15 -7.35 7.43
N ARG A 47 -13.06 -6.58 7.27
CA ARG A 47 -13.07 -5.14 6.98
C ARG A 47 -11.84 -4.71 6.20
N ILE A 48 -11.84 -3.51 5.63
CA ILE A 48 -10.59 -2.88 5.16
C ILE A 48 -9.79 -2.43 6.40
N PRO A 49 -8.54 -2.88 6.58
CA PRO A 49 -7.80 -2.68 7.84
C PRO A 49 -7.08 -1.34 7.91
N PHE A 50 -7.60 -0.32 7.23
CA PHE A 50 -7.09 1.04 7.25
C PHE A 50 -8.18 2.02 6.84
N GLU A 51 -8.04 3.26 7.26
CA GLU A 51 -8.90 4.36 6.85
C GLU A 51 -8.15 5.29 5.90
N VAL A 52 -8.84 5.78 4.87
CA VAL A 52 -8.26 6.78 3.97
C VAL A 52 -8.45 8.16 4.60
N THR A 53 -7.43 8.68 5.28
CA THR A 53 -7.43 10.05 5.82
C THR A 53 -6.60 11.00 4.96
N ARG A 54 -7.09 12.23 4.82
CA ARG A 54 -6.37 13.35 4.21
C ARG A 54 -6.29 14.55 5.16
N GLY A 55 -6.52 14.32 6.45
CA GLY A 55 -6.39 15.35 7.48
C GLY A 55 -4.94 15.81 7.59
N PRO A 56 -4.65 17.13 7.63
CA PRO A 56 -3.28 17.64 7.75
C PRO A 56 -2.53 17.09 8.96
N ALA A 57 -3.23 16.79 10.06
CA ALA A 57 -2.68 16.22 11.28
C ALA A 57 -2.09 14.81 11.12
N PHE A 58 -2.46 14.07 10.06
CA PHE A 58 -1.95 12.73 9.78
C PHE A 58 -0.85 12.74 8.71
N LYS A 59 -0.57 13.89 8.10
CA LYS A 59 0.43 14.00 7.05
C LYS A 59 1.82 13.76 7.63
N ASP A 60 2.54 12.82 7.04
CA ASP A 60 3.94 12.51 7.33
C ASP A 60 4.25 12.13 8.81
N VAL A 61 3.25 11.76 9.60
CA VAL A 61 3.41 11.51 11.06
C VAL A 61 4.10 10.19 11.40
N GLY A 62 4.10 9.24 10.47
CA GLY A 62 4.54 7.87 10.65
C GLY A 62 6.05 7.66 10.66
N MET A 63 6.81 8.72 10.37
CA MET A 63 8.26 8.65 10.25
C MET A 63 8.90 9.92 10.84
N SER A 64 9.93 9.75 11.66
CA SER A 64 10.74 10.86 12.15
C SER A 64 11.53 11.52 11.03
N ASP A 65 11.91 12.79 11.19
CA ASP A 65 12.61 13.54 10.14
C ASP A 65 13.96 12.90 9.78
N GLN A 66 14.68 12.37 10.78
CA GLN A 66 15.95 11.66 10.58
C GLN A 66 15.79 10.39 9.73
N VAL A 67 14.73 9.61 9.97
CA VAL A 67 14.47 8.38 9.19
C VAL A 67 14.00 8.74 7.78
N ALA A 68 13.14 9.76 7.65
CA ALA A 68 12.69 10.25 6.36
C ALA A 68 13.87 10.72 5.49
N GLU A 69 14.79 11.50 6.08
CA GLU A 69 16.02 11.96 5.41
C GLU A 69 16.90 10.78 4.98
N PHE A 70 17.12 9.79 5.86
CA PHE A 70 17.90 8.59 5.53
C PHE A 70 17.33 7.82 4.32
N TYR A 71 16.00 7.80 4.17
CA TYR A 71 15.33 7.17 3.02
C TYR A 71 15.05 8.13 1.84
N GLY A 72 15.50 9.38 1.91
CA GLY A 72 15.34 10.38 0.84
C GLY A 72 13.88 10.83 0.63
N ILE A 73 13.08 10.86 1.70
CA ILE A 73 11.69 11.32 1.69
C ILE A 73 11.63 12.77 2.16
N SER A 74 11.15 13.68 1.32
CA SER A 74 10.80 15.04 1.75
C SER A 74 9.48 15.01 2.51
N LYS A 75 9.48 15.53 3.74
CA LYS A 75 8.27 15.78 4.54
C LYS A 75 7.76 17.20 4.27
N GLY A 76 6.46 17.42 4.42
CA GLY A 76 5.82 18.73 4.22
C GLY A 76 5.27 18.97 2.81
N ASP A 77 5.90 18.44 1.76
CA ASP A 77 5.50 18.68 0.36
C ASP A 77 4.91 17.44 -0.34
N PHE A 78 3.93 16.78 0.28
CA PHE A 78 3.19 15.73 -0.43
C PHE A 78 2.36 16.30 -1.58
N HIS A 79 2.77 16.02 -2.81
CA HIS A 79 2.07 16.36 -4.04
C HIS A 79 2.06 15.15 -4.98
N PHE A 80 1.07 15.10 -5.87
CA PHE A 80 1.04 14.14 -6.96
C PHE A 80 1.99 14.63 -8.06
N SER A 81 2.79 13.73 -8.62
CA SER A 81 3.61 14.07 -9.80
C SER A 81 2.76 14.17 -11.07
N GLY A 82 1.57 13.55 -11.08
CA GLY A 82 0.70 13.43 -12.26
C GLY A 82 1.16 12.32 -13.21
N ILE A 83 2.30 11.70 -12.95
CA ILE A 83 2.86 10.60 -13.75
C ILE A 83 2.38 9.28 -13.16
N ARG A 84 1.68 8.48 -13.98
CA ARG A 84 1.21 7.14 -13.61
C ARG A 84 2.30 6.10 -13.88
N VAL A 85 2.59 5.26 -12.90
CA VAL A 85 3.56 4.17 -12.99
C VAL A 85 2.95 2.84 -12.56
N GLY A 86 3.37 1.77 -13.22
CA GLY A 86 2.97 0.41 -12.89
C GLY A 86 3.65 -0.12 -11.63
N VAL A 87 2.87 -0.84 -10.83
CA VAL A 87 3.29 -1.65 -9.69
C VAL A 87 2.84 -3.08 -9.95
N ASN A 88 3.81 -3.98 -10.12
CA ASN A 88 3.55 -5.40 -10.36
C ASN A 88 3.66 -6.17 -9.05
N ILE A 89 2.53 -6.67 -8.56
CA ILE A 89 2.46 -7.47 -7.34
C ILE A 89 2.38 -8.94 -7.74
N ARG A 90 3.46 -9.68 -7.48
CA ARG A 90 3.51 -11.12 -7.70
C ARG A 90 2.75 -11.85 -6.59
N MET A 91 1.91 -12.79 -6.99
CA MET A 91 1.11 -13.61 -6.09
C MET A 91 0.76 -14.94 -6.75
N ASP A 92 0.36 -15.92 -5.96
CA ASP A 92 -0.20 -17.16 -6.48
C ASP A 92 -1.68 -16.99 -6.88
N THR A 93 -2.19 -17.89 -7.72
CA THR A 93 -3.57 -17.84 -8.21
C THR A 93 -4.61 -17.94 -7.10
N ALA A 94 -4.35 -18.70 -6.03
CA ALA A 94 -5.29 -18.86 -4.93
C ALA A 94 -5.47 -17.54 -4.17
N PHE A 95 -4.36 -16.91 -3.80
CA PHE A 95 -4.37 -15.60 -3.15
C PHE A 95 -5.02 -14.52 -4.01
N LYS A 96 -4.80 -14.53 -5.34
CA LYS A 96 -5.50 -13.61 -6.26
C LYS A 96 -7.01 -13.81 -6.24
N ALA A 97 -7.49 -15.05 -6.12
CA ALA A 97 -8.91 -15.35 -6.02
C ALA A 97 -9.49 -14.90 -4.67
N GLU A 98 -8.78 -15.13 -3.57
CA GLU A 98 -9.14 -14.67 -2.22
C GLU A 98 -9.23 -13.15 -2.16
N MET A 99 -8.22 -12.44 -2.64
CA MET A 99 -8.21 -10.97 -2.72
C MET A 99 -9.42 -10.45 -3.52
N ARG A 100 -9.75 -11.08 -4.66
CA ARG A 100 -10.92 -10.70 -5.46
C ARG A 100 -12.22 -10.94 -4.72
N ALA A 101 -12.35 -12.05 -3.99
CA ALA A 101 -13.52 -12.33 -3.17
C ALA A 101 -13.69 -11.30 -2.05
N PHE A 102 -12.61 -11.04 -1.31
CA PHE A 102 -12.57 -10.00 -0.28
C PHE A 102 -12.97 -8.62 -0.83
N CYS A 103 -12.39 -8.20 -1.97
CA CYS A 103 -12.71 -6.92 -2.59
C CYS A 103 -14.20 -6.82 -2.97
N ARG A 104 -14.81 -7.91 -3.47
CA ARG A 104 -16.26 -7.93 -3.77
C ARG A 104 -17.09 -7.72 -2.51
N THR A 105 -16.76 -8.38 -1.41
CA THR A 105 -17.45 -8.20 -0.12
C THR A 105 -17.32 -6.78 0.40
N MET A 106 -16.17 -6.13 0.17
CA MET A 106 -15.89 -4.74 0.55
C MET A 106 -16.36 -3.71 -0.49
N CYS A 107 -17.14 -4.11 -1.50
CA CYS A 107 -17.62 -3.23 -2.58
C CYS A 107 -16.51 -2.43 -3.29
N THR A 108 -15.34 -3.03 -3.48
CA THR A 108 -14.19 -2.43 -4.16
C THR A 108 -13.58 -3.40 -5.18
N ASN A 109 -12.46 -3.01 -5.81
CA ASN A 109 -11.68 -3.88 -6.67
C ASN A 109 -10.19 -3.90 -6.24
N PRO A 110 -9.42 -4.92 -6.66
CA PRO A 110 -8.01 -5.04 -6.25
C PRO A 110 -7.15 -3.82 -6.55
N ASN A 111 -7.35 -3.16 -7.70
CA ASN A 111 -6.58 -1.98 -8.08
C ASN A 111 -6.89 -0.82 -7.16
N ASN A 112 -8.17 -0.54 -6.92
CA ASN A 112 -8.60 0.53 -6.01
C ASN A 112 -8.09 0.28 -4.58
N LEU A 113 -8.23 -0.94 -4.07
CA LEU A 113 -7.77 -1.29 -2.72
C LEU A 113 -6.26 -1.06 -2.57
N VAL A 114 -5.45 -1.52 -3.53
CA VAL A 114 -3.99 -1.33 -3.50
C VAL A 114 -3.63 0.15 -3.66
N SER A 115 -4.26 0.88 -4.59
CA SER A 115 -3.98 2.30 -4.79
C SER A 115 -4.34 3.15 -3.57
N MET A 116 -5.46 2.87 -2.90
CA MET A 116 -5.84 3.52 -1.65
C MET A 116 -4.85 3.21 -0.53
N PHE A 117 -4.45 1.93 -0.41
CA PHE A 117 -3.48 1.50 0.58
C PHE A 117 -2.12 2.18 0.39
N LEU A 118 -1.57 2.16 -0.82
CA LEU A 118 -0.29 2.81 -1.13
C LEU A 118 -0.38 4.33 -0.95
N GLY A 119 -1.49 4.94 -1.35
CA GLY A 119 -1.72 6.36 -1.12
C GLY A 119 -1.77 6.71 0.37
N GLN A 120 -2.34 5.83 1.20
CA GLN A 120 -2.38 6.01 2.66
C GLN A 120 -0.99 5.91 3.29
N VAL A 121 -0.22 4.89 2.92
CA VAL A 121 1.17 4.72 3.37
C VAL A 121 2.02 5.92 2.96
N ALA A 122 1.86 6.38 1.70
CA ALA A 122 2.59 7.53 1.20
C ALA A 122 2.21 8.83 1.90
N PHE A 123 0.94 9.02 2.25
CA PHE A 123 0.46 10.24 2.91
C PHE A 123 0.90 10.32 4.38
N GLU A 124 0.78 9.22 5.13
CA GLU A 124 1.10 9.22 6.56
C GLU A 124 2.55 8.83 6.86
N LEU A 125 3.29 8.29 5.90
CA LEU A 125 4.62 7.70 6.09
C LEU A 125 4.69 6.53 7.09
N ARG A 126 3.59 5.77 7.25
CA ARG A 126 3.55 4.54 8.07
C ARG A 126 2.73 3.44 7.42
N MET A 127 2.90 2.23 7.94
CA MET A 127 2.02 1.10 7.67
C MET A 127 0.72 1.29 8.48
N PRO A 128 -0.46 1.38 7.86
CA PRO A 128 -1.71 1.73 8.55
C PRO A 128 -2.32 0.61 9.39
N PHE A 129 -1.59 -0.48 9.60
CA PHE A 129 -2.01 -1.66 10.37
C PHE A 129 -0.90 -2.18 11.31
N VAL A 130 0.16 -1.39 11.49
CA VAL A 130 1.21 -1.66 12.47
C VAL A 130 1.02 -0.62 13.56
N ASP A 131 0.83 -1.09 14.80
CA ASP A 131 0.76 -0.26 16.00
C ASP A 131 2.11 0.39 16.30
#